data_AF-A0AA86U746-F1
#
_entry.id   AF-A0AA86U746-F1
#
_cell.length_a   1.000
_cell.length_b   1.000
_cell.length_c   1.000
_cell.angle_alpha   90.00
_cell.angle_beta   90.00
_cell.angle_gamma   90.00
#
_symmetry.space_group_name_H-M   'P 1'
#
loop_
_entity.id
_entity.type
_entity.pdbx_description
1 polymer ?
#
loop_
_entity_poly.entity_id
_entity_poly.type
_entity_poly.pdbx_seq_one_letter_code
_entity_poly.pdbx_strand_id
1 'polypeptide(L)'
;MPKYTDEDDEDIVLNTTEIPQQIKESSANVQNSIRNIDILFKTIEQQFVQLKKNHEPQESRKAQEKIQQTLKQIQSDGLPVMNSKIQTFSKTIASHAKDNQKPQLNQQASQFQKLYQQKQAQLQNIQQTFNKVSQKLDESLKSDPDQDAKKFQMQLIEEELDDQLDDIIKISQNVTDLNSMMKIMEIETQKGQETINIIEENVTHADNKAKEGVDNLLAARRIQRGKK
;
A
#
# COMPACT_ATOMS: atom_id res chain seq x y z
N MET A 1 -26.77 -29.93 -52.51
CA MET A 1 -26.37 -29.01 -51.43
C MET A 1 -26.05 -29.84 -50.20
N PRO A 2 -24.77 -30.03 -49.84
CA PRO A 2 -24.43 -30.62 -48.54
C PRO A 2 -24.50 -29.53 -47.47
N LYS A 3 -25.22 -29.82 -46.39
CA LYS A 3 -25.14 -29.07 -45.14
C LYS A 3 -23.81 -29.42 -44.48
N TYR A 4 -22.97 -28.43 -44.23
CA TYR A 4 -21.88 -28.54 -43.25
C TYR A 4 -22.41 -27.95 -41.96
N THR A 5 -22.69 -28.84 -41.00
CA THR A 5 -22.73 -28.51 -39.59
C THR A 5 -21.31 -28.69 -39.08
N ASP A 6 -20.56 -27.59 -39.00
CA ASP A 6 -19.34 -27.55 -38.21
C ASP A 6 -19.77 -27.10 -36.81
N GLU A 7 -20.27 -28.08 -36.05
CA GLU A 7 -20.10 -28.08 -34.60
C GLU A 7 -18.61 -28.29 -34.36
N ASP A 8 -17.93 -27.26 -33.87
CA ASP A 8 -16.72 -27.35 -33.03
C ASP A 8 -16.30 -25.91 -32.70
N ASP A 9 -17.22 -25.16 -32.09
CA ASP A 9 -16.85 -24.06 -31.20
C ASP A 9 -16.29 -24.72 -29.93
N GLU A 10 -15.06 -25.24 -30.00
CA GLU A 10 -14.27 -25.44 -28.80
C GLU A 10 -14.02 -24.06 -28.21
N ASP A 11 -14.88 -23.67 -27.26
CA ASP A 11 -14.66 -22.56 -26.36
C ASP A 11 -13.27 -22.73 -25.76
N ILE A 12 -12.28 -22.02 -26.32
CA ILE A 12 -11.00 -21.78 -25.67
C ILE A 12 -11.35 -20.97 -24.43
N VAL A 13 -11.59 -21.68 -23.32
CA VAL A 13 -11.70 -21.07 -22.00
C VAL A 13 -10.31 -20.50 -21.70
N LEU A 14 -10.11 -19.25 -22.11
CA LEU A 14 -9.06 -18.39 -21.62
C LEU A 14 -9.20 -18.40 -20.10
N ASN A 15 -8.37 -19.18 -19.45
CA ASN A 15 -8.27 -19.25 -18.00
C ASN A 15 -7.61 -17.95 -17.55
N THR A 16 -8.34 -16.84 -17.64
CA THR A 16 -7.91 -15.55 -17.15
C THR A 16 -7.85 -15.65 -15.64
N THR A 17 -6.61 -15.66 -15.16
CA THR A 17 -6.21 -15.53 -13.75
C THR A 17 -6.51 -14.11 -13.24
N GLU A 18 -7.63 -13.52 -13.66
CA GLU A 18 -7.97 -12.16 -13.28
C GLU A 18 -8.41 -12.14 -11.81
N ILE A 19 -7.77 -11.28 -11.02
CA ILE A 19 -8.18 -11.06 -9.63
C ILE A 19 -9.54 -10.35 -9.66
N PRO A 20 -10.56 -10.85 -8.94
CA PRO A 20 -11.86 -10.22 -8.85
C PRO A 20 -11.78 -8.74 -8.48
N GLN A 21 -12.61 -7.91 -9.12
CA GLN A 21 -12.62 -6.45 -8.92
C GLN A 21 -12.84 -6.08 -7.44
N GLN A 22 -13.67 -6.82 -6.71
CA GLN A 22 -13.93 -6.62 -5.28
C GLN A 22 -12.65 -6.78 -4.44
N ILE A 23 -11.76 -7.70 -4.82
CA ILE A 23 -10.49 -7.93 -4.15
C ILE A 23 -9.53 -6.77 -4.45
N LYS A 24 -9.48 -6.30 -5.71
CA LYS A 24 -8.68 -5.12 -6.10
C LYS A 24 -9.12 -3.88 -5.31
N GLU A 25 -10.41 -3.58 -5.26
CA GLU A 25 -10.98 -2.44 -4.54
C GLU A 25 -10.74 -2.54 -3.03
N SER A 26 -10.94 -3.73 -2.45
CA SER A 26 -10.70 -3.92 -1.03
C SER A 26 -9.21 -3.80 -0.67
N SER A 27 -8.30 -4.23 -1.54
CA SER A 27 -6.85 -4.03 -1.36
C SER A 27 -6.48 -2.54 -1.43
N ALA A 28 -6.97 -1.82 -2.44
CA ALA A 28 -6.76 -0.38 -2.58
C ALA A 28 -7.27 0.41 -1.35
N ASN A 29 -8.40 0.00 -0.77
CA ASN A 29 -8.93 0.58 0.46
C ASN A 29 -7.99 0.40 1.66
N VAL A 30 -7.33 -0.76 1.79
CA VAL A 30 -6.32 -0.98 2.83
C VAL A 30 -5.11 -0.08 2.58
N GLN A 31 -4.60 -0.02 1.35
CA GLN A 31 -3.47 0.83 0.98
C GLN A 31 -3.73 2.32 1.24
N ASN A 32 -4.92 2.81 0.89
CA ASN A 32 -5.33 4.19 1.19
C ASN A 32 -5.39 4.45 2.69
N SER A 33 -5.89 3.50 3.48
CA SER A 33 -5.90 3.62 4.94
C SER A 33 -4.49 3.66 5.54
N ILE A 34 -3.56 2.85 5.02
CA ILE A 34 -2.14 2.89 5.42
C ILE A 34 -1.56 4.27 5.12
N ARG A 35 -1.75 4.78 3.90
CA ARG A 35 -1.25 6.09 3.48
C ARG A 35 -1.79 7.23 4.35
N ASN A 36 -3.07 7.18 4.71
CA ASN A 36 -3.68 8.18 5.58
C ASN A 36 -3.04 8.18 6.98
N ILE A 37 -2.77 7.00 7.54
CA ILE A 37 -2.05 6.87 8.82
C ILE A 37 -0.63 7.41 8.70
N ASP A 38 0.08 7.11 7.61
CA ASP A 38 1.43 7.63 7.38
C ASP A 38 1.47 9.17 7.32
N ILE A 39 0.46 9.78 6.70
CA ILE A 39 0.31 11.24 6.70
C ILE A 39 0.10 11.77 8.11
N LEU A 40 -0.72 11.11 8.94
CA LEU A 40 -0.93 11.51 10.33
C LEU A 40 0.35 11.38 11.17
N PHE A 41 1.13 10.31 10.99
CA PHE A 41 2.43 10.16 11.65
C PHE A 41 3.42 11.26 11.24
N LYS A 42 3.55 11.54 9.94
CA LYS A 42 4.38 12.67 9.46
C LYS A 42 3.91 14.01 9.99
N THR A 43 2.60 14.19 10.16
CA THR A 43 2.03 15.40 10.76
C THR A 43 2.49 15.55 12.21
N ILE A 44 2.50 14.46 12.99
CA ILE A 44 3.03 14.46 14.35
C ILE A 44 4.52 14.79 14.37
N GLU A 45 5.33 14.17 13.51
CA GLU A 45 6.77 14.47 13.41
C GLU A 45 7.02 15.97 13.15
N GLN A 46 6.28 16.57 12.22
CA GLN A 46 6.38 18.00 11.93
C GLN A 46 5.96 18.87 13.12
N GLN A 47 4.90 18.48 13.82
CA GLN A 47 4.43 19.20 15.00
C GLN A 47 5.43 19.09 16.16
N PHE A 48 6.11 17.96 16.34
CA PHE A 48 7.20 17.82 17.31
C PHE A 48 8.36 18.75 16.99
N VAL A 49 8.77 18.84 15.72
CA VAL A 49 9.83 19.78 15.29
C VAL A 49 9.42 21.23 15.59
N GLN A 50 8.14 21.58 15.42
CA GLN A 50 7.64 22.91 15.78
C GLN A 50 7.67 23.13 17.30
N LEU A 51 7.22 22.15 18.10
CA LEU A 51 7.26 22.22 19.55
C LEU A 51 8.68 22.47 20.07
N LYS A 52 9.69 21.84 19.46
CA LYS A 52 11.11 22.04 19.81
C LYS A 52 11.64 23.44 19.50
N LYS A 53 11.06 24.11 18.50
CA LYS A 53 11.49 25.43 18.03
C LYS A 53 10.76 26.58 18.72
N ASN A 54 9.61 26.31 19.35
CA ASN A 54 8.83 27.34 20.01
C ASN A 54 9.44 27.68 21.37
N HIS A 55 9.65 28.98 21.61
CA HIS A 55 10.20 29.50 22.86
C HIS A 55 9.13 30.16 23.73
N GLU A 56 7.94 30.37 23.18
CA GLU A 56 6.82 30.94 23.91
C GLU A 56 5.97 29.84 24.56
N PRO A 57 5.66 29.95 25.87
CA PRO A 57 4.80 29.02 26.59
C PRO A 57 3.44 28.77 25.93
N GLN A 58 2.81 29.82 25.42
CA GLN A 58 1.48 29.72 24.81
C GLN A 58 1.52 28.99 23.48
N GLU A 59 2.56 29.20 22.68
CA GLU A 59 2.73 28.49 21.40
C GLU A 59 3.10 27.02 21.61
N SER A 60 3.87 26.73 22.65
CA SER A 60 4.22 25.35 23.04
C SER A 60 2.99 24.56 23.47
N ARG A 61 2.09 25.15 24.26
CA ARG A 61 0.79 24.53 24.63
C ARG A 61 -0.10 24.28 23.42
N LYS A 62 -0.22 25.25 22.50
CA LYS A 62 -0.99 25.06 21.25
C LYS A 62 -0.41 23.93 20.39
N ALA A 63 0.92 23.79 20.34
CA ALA A 63 1.57 22.70 19.63
C ALA A 63 1.29 21.34 20.28
N GLN A 64 1.34 21.25 21.62
CA GLN A 64 0.95 20.03 22.35
C GLN A 64 -0.51 19.63 22.09
N GLU A 65 -1.44 20.58 22.15
CA GLU A 65 -2.86 20.31 21.89
C GLU A 65 -3.06 19.73 20.48
N LYS A 66 -2.35 20.26 19.48
CA LYS A 66 -2.38 19.74 18.11
C LYS A 66 -1.83 18.32 18.03
N ILE A 67 -0.68 18.03 18.66
CA ILE A 67 -0.12 16.67 18.69
C ILE A 67 -1.09 15.70 19.37
N GLN A 68 -1.69 16.12 20.48
CA GLN A 68 -2.67 15.31 21.20
C GLN A 68 -3.93 15.04 20.38
N GLN A 69 -4.41 16.02 19.60
CA GLN A 69 -5.54 15.85 18.69
C GLN A 69 -5.19 14.85 17.57
N THR A 70 -4.02 14.97 16.95
CA THR A 70 -3.58 14.04 15.90
C THR A 70 -3.38 12.63 16.45
N LEU A 71 -2.80 12.47 17.65
CA LEU A 71 -2.68 11.19 18.33
C LEU A 71 -4.05 10.55 18.59
N LYS A 72 -5.01 11.33 19.10
CA LYS A 72 -6.39 10.87 19.30
C LYS A 72 -7.03 10.42 17.99
N GLN A 73 -6.84 11.17 16.91
CA GLN A 73 -7.37 10.81 15.58
C GLN A 73 -6.79 9.48 15.07
N ILE A 74 -5.50 9.22 15.28
CA ILE A 74 -4.90 7.92 14.92
C ILE A 74 -5.50 6.79 15.78
N GLN A 75 -5.78 7.05 17.05
CA GLN A 75 -6.35 6.07 18.00
C GLN A 75 -7.82 5.76 17.75
N SER A 76 -8.65 6.77 17.50
CA SER A 76 -10.10 6.62 17.33
C SER A 76 -10.46 6.11 15.94
N ASP A 77 -9.81 6.67 14.91
CA ASP A 77 -10.26 6.50 13.53
C ASP A 77 -9.18 5.87 12.66
N GLY A 78 -7.92 6.26 12.81
CA GLY A 78 -6.82 5.76 11.96
C GLY A 78 -6.65 4.24 12.05
N LEU A 79 -6.11 3.76 13.18
CA LEU A 79 -5.81 2.33 13.38
C LEU A 79 -7.07 1.44 13.36
N PRO A 80 -8.20 1.80 14.01
CA PRO A 80 -9.39 0.97 13.97
C PRO A 80 -9.97 0.83 12.56
N VAL A 81 -9.99 1.91 11.76
CA VAL A 81 -10.46 1.82 10.36
C VAL A 81 -9.49 0.98 9.53
N MET A 82 -8.17 1.15 9.67
CA MET A 82 -7.19 0.30 8.96
C MET A 82 -7.41 -1.18 9.27
N ASN A 83 -7.54 -1.54 10.55
CA ASN A 83 -7.80 -2.92 10.94
C ASN A 83 -9.12 -3.43 10.34
N SER A 84 -10.19 -2.63 10.40
CA SER A 84 -11.48 -2.97 9.79
C SER A 84 -11.37 -3.22 8.28
N LYS A 85 -10.59 -2.41 7.55
CA LYS A 85 -10.33 -2.62 6.11
C LYS A 85 -9.52 -3.89 5.84
N ILE A 86 -8.54 -4.22 6.67
CA ILE A 86 -7.77 -5.47 6.56
C ILE A 86 -8.66 -6.71 6.80
N GLN A 87 -9.53 -6.65 7.81
CA GLN A 87 -10.50 -7.71 8.07
C GLN A 87 -11.50 -7.85 6.92
N THR A 88 -11.95 -6.73 6.34
CA THR A 88 -12.80 -6.73 5.14
C THR A 88 -12.07 -7.37 3.96
N PHE A 89 -10.81 -7.01 3.72
CA PHE A 89 -10.00 -7.62 2.65
C PHE A 89 -9.87 -9.14 2.82
N SER A 90 -9.58 -9.61 4.04
CA SER A 90 -9.48 -11.04 4.35
C SER A 90 -10.80 -11.78 4.09
N LYS A 91 -11.94 -11.16 4.44
CA LYS A 91 -13.28 -11.71 4.14
C LYS A 91 -13.58 -11.73 2.65
N THR A 92 -13.21 -10.66 1.92
CA THR A 92 -13.39 -10.56 0.46
C THR A 92 -12.59 -11.65 -0.26
N ILE A 93 -11.37 -11.96 0.19
CA ILE A 93 -10.57 -13.08 -0.34
C ILE A 93 -11.31 -14.40 -0.12
N ALA A 94 -11.80 -14.67 1.09
CA ALA A 94 -12.51 -15.90 1.40
C ALA A 94 -13.77 -16.10 0.52
N SER A 95 -14.49 -15.01 0.21
CA SER A 95 -15.74 -15.05 -0.55
C SER A 95 -15.56 -15.06 -2.06
N HIS A 96 -14.50 -14.45 -2.59
CA HIS A 96 -14.40 -14.17 -4.03
C HIS A 96 -13.15 -14.73 -4.71
N ALA A 97 -12.08 -15.06 -3.97
CA ALA A 97 -10.86 -15.55 -4.58
C ALA A 97 -11.02 -16.98 -5.11
N LYS A 98 -10.50 -17.24 -6.32
CA LYS A 98 -10.35 -18.60 -6.84
C LYS A 98 -9.30 -19.36 -6.02
N ASP A 99 -9.41 -20.69 -5.94
CA ASP A 99 -8.53 -21.51 -5.07
C ASP A 99 -7.04 -21.36 -5.39
N ASN A 100 -6.70 -21.19 -6.67
CA ASN A 100 -5.33 -20.93 -7.11
C ASN A 100 -4.80 -19.53 -6.75
N GLN A 101 -5.67 -18.57 -6.40
CA GLN A 101 -5.30 -17.20 -6.00
C GLN A 101 -5.21 -17.03 -4.48
N LYS A 102 -5.93 -17.86 -3.70
CA LYS A 102 -6.01 -17.75 -2.23
C LYS A 102 -4.65 -17.70 -1.52
N PRO A 103 -3.64 -18.53 -1.85
CA PRO A 103 -2.36 -18.49 -1.14
C PRO A 103 -1.66 -17.13 -1.23
N GLN A 104 -1.58 -16.56 -2.44
CA GLN A 104 -0.95 -15.25 -2.67
C GLN A 104 -1.71 -14.12 -1.97
N LEU A 105 -3.04 -14.13 -2.09
CA LEU A 105 -3.88 -13.08 -1.49
C LEU A 105 -3.90 -13.16 0.06
N ASN A 106 -3.89 -14.37 0.63
CA ASN A 106 -3.77 -14.55 2.08
C ASN A 106 -2.38 -14.12 2.61
N GLN A 107 -1.33 -14.32 1.82
CA GLN A 107 0.00 -13.77 2.14
C GLN A 107 -0.05 -12.23 2.16
N GLN A 108 -0.70 -11.60 1.19
CA GLN A 108 -0.88 -10.14 1.17
C GLN A 108 -1.69 -9.64 2.37
N ALA A 109 -2.80 -10.30 2.73
CA ALA A 109 -3.57 -9.98 3.93
C ALA A 109 -2.71 -10.09 5.21
N SER A 110 -1.86 -11.10 5.30
CA SER A 110 -0.92 -11.28 6.42
C SER A 110 0.11 -10.16 6.50
N GLN A 111 0.59 -9.65 5.35
CA GLN A 111 1.49 -8.49 5.31
C GLN A 111 0.81 -7.21 5.77
N PHE A 112 -0.43 -6.97 5.35
CA PHE A 112 -1.19 -5.82 5.86
C PHE A 112 -1.42 -5.92 7.38
N GLN A 113 -1.66 -7.12 7.91
CA GLN A 113 -1.78 -7.32 9.36
C GLN A 113 -0.47 -7.01 10.10
N LYS A 114 0.69 -7.38 9.52
CA LYS A 114 2.01 -7.01 10.07
C LYS A 114 2.22 -5.50 10.07
N LEU A 115 1.89 -4.82 8.97
CA LEU A 115 1.96 -3.35 8.88
C LEU A 115 1.07 -2.69 9.94
N TYR A 116 -0.15 -3.21 10.16
CA TYR A 116 -1.02 -2.73 11.24
C TYR A 116 -0.34 -2.82 12.61
N GLN A 117 0.26 -3.97 12.94
CA GLN A 117 0.97 -4.17 14.20
C GLN A 117 2.15 -3.22 14.35
N GLN A 118 2.92 -3.00 13.28
CA GLN A 118 4.03 -2.03 13.26
C GLN A 118 3.52 -0.61 13.52
N LYS A 119 2.44 -0.18 12.88
CA LYS A 119 1.83 1.14 13.09
C LYS A 119 1.27 1.30 14.50
N GLN A 120 0.71 0.24 15.09
CA GLN A 120 0.28 0.22 16.47
C GLN A 120 1.46 0.41 17.44
N ALA A 121 2.58 -0.30 17.22
CA ALA A 121 3.79 -0.13 18.01
C ALA A 121 4.40 1.28 17.83
N GLN A 122 4.40 1.81 16.60
CA GLN A 122 4.84 3.18 16.31
C GLN A 122 4.02 4.20 17.11
N LEU A 123 2.69 4.07 17.13
CA LEU A 123 1.81 4.95 17.91
C LEU A 123 2.10 4.90 19.41
N GLN A 124 2.32 3.70 19.97
CA GLN A 124 2.65 3.55 21.38
C GLN A 124 3.96 4.27 21.74
N ASN A 125 4.98 4.12 20.91
CA ASN A 125 6.26 4.81 21.10
C ASN A 125 6.08 6.34 21.07
N ILE A 126 5.43 6.85 20.02
CA ILE A 126 5.17 8.29 19.89
C ILE A 126 4.37 8.82 21.08
N GLN A 127 3.40 8.06 21.58
CA GLN A 127 2.62 8.47 22.74
C GLN A 127 3.45 8.50 24.03
N GLN A 128 4.38 7.55 24.21
CA GLN A 128 5.32 7.58 25.34
C GLN A 128 6.24 8.80 25.26
N THR A 129 6.85 9.06 24.10
CA THR A 129 7.68 10.24 23.86
C THR A 129 6.89 11.52 24.09
N PHE A 130 5.67 11.62 23.56
CA PHE A 130 4.81 12.79 23.75
C PHE A 130 4.50 13.06 25.22
N ASN A 131 4.22 12.02 26.00
CA ASN A 131 3.96 12.15 27.43
C ASN A 131 5.19 12.67 28.19
N LYS A 132 6.39 12.14 27.89
CA LYS A 132 7.64 12.60 28.50
C LYS A 132 7.95 14.06 28.17
N VAL A 133 7.91 14.41 26.88
CA VAL A 133 8.13 15.78 26.40
C VAL A 133 7.11 16.74 27.03
N SER A 134 5.86 16.30 27.16
CA SER A 134 4.81 17.14 27.73
C SER A 134 4.99 17.40 29.22
N GLN A 135 5.39 16.38 29.98
CA GLN A 135 5.73 16.54 31.41
C GLN A 135 6.89 17.51 31.62
N LYS A 136 7.97 17.37 30.84
CA LYS A 136 9.13 18.27 30.91
C LYS A 136 8.77 19.71 30.55
N LEU A 137 7.92 19.91 29.52
CA LEU A 137 7.43 21.25 29.19
C LEU A 137 6.66 21.83 30.39
N ASP A 138 5.71 21.10 30.97
CA ASP A 138 4.91 21.57 32.11
C ASP A 138 5.74 21.89 33.35
N GLU A 139 6.84 21.16 33.57
CA GLU A 139 7.83 21.44 34.62
C GLU A 139 8.62 22.72 34.34
N SER A 140 9.09 22.91 33.11
CA SER A 140 9.81 24.12 32.70
C SER A 140 8.94 25.39 32.77
N LEU A 141 7.64 25.25 32.51
CA LEU A 141 6.67 26.36 32.55
C LEU A 141 6.26 26.80 33.98
N LYS A 142 6.59 26.02 35.01
CA LYS A 142 6.31 26.35 36.42
C LYS A 142 7.49 27.03 37.13
N SER A 143 8.59 27.23 36.43
CA SER A 143 9.88 27.66 36.98
C SER A 143 10.30 29.02 36.40
N ASP A 144 11.42 29.60 36.86
CA ASP A 144 11.82 30.99 36.58
C ASP A 144 12.19 31.19 35.07
N PRO A 145 11.65 32.21 34.35
CA PRO A 145 11.62 32.24 32.88
C PRO A 145 13.00 32.26 32.17
N ASP A 146 14.02 32.85 32.79
CA ASP A 146 15.26 33.22 32.09
C ASP A 146 16.37 32.14 32.12
N GLN A 147 16.32 31.18 33.05
CA GLN A 147 17.29 30.06 33.10
C GLN A 147 16.75 28.75 32.51
N ASP A 148 15.43 28.56 32.52
CA ASP A 148 14.84 27.27 32.20
C ASP A 148 14.51 27.08 30.71
N ALA A 149 14.40 28.13 29.90
CA ALA A 149 14.22 27.99 28.45
C ALA A 149 15.40 27.26 27.77
N LYS A 150 16.65 27.54 28.22
CA LYS A 150 17.86 26.84 27.76
C LYS A 150 17.93 25.40 28.29
N LYS A 151 17.50 25.17 29.53
CA LYS A 151 17.49 23.84 30.15
C LYS A 151 16.46 22.92 29.49
N PHE A 152 15.28 23.45 29.17
CA PHE A 152 14.25 22.78 28.39
C PHE A 152 14.74 22.45 26.97
N GLN A 153 15.42 23.38 26.29
CA GLN A 153 16.06 23.11 25.00
C GLN A 153 17.08 21.98 25.07
N MET A 154 17.94 21.98 26.09
CA MET A 154 18.97 20.96 26.26
C MET A 154 18.35 19.58 26.50
N GLN A 155 17.31 19.50 27.33
CA GLN A 155 16.58 18.26 27.59
C GLN A 155 15.80 17.74 26.37
N LEU A 156 15.27 18.64 25.53
CA LEU A 156 14.64 18.29 24.26
C LEU A 156 15.64 17.77 23.22
N ILE A 157 16.85 18.34 23.19
CA ILE A 157 17.94 17.92 22.30
C ILE A 157 18.52 16.57 22.75
N GLU A 158 18.67 16.33 24.06
CA GLU A 158 19.10 15.03 24.60
C GLU A 158 18.10 13.92 24.28
N GLU A 159 16.79 14.19 24.45
CA GLU A 159 15.74 13.23 24.12
C GLU A 159 15.61 13.03 22.59
N GLU A 160 15.88 14.06 21.78
CA GLU A 160 15.98 13.95 20.33
C GLU A 160 17.14 13.06 19.87
N LEU A 161 18.27 13.07 20.56
CA LEU A 161 19.42 12.22 20.25
C LEU A 161 19.14 10.74 20.60
N ASP A 162 18.47 10.49 21.73
CA ASP A 162 18.05 9.14 22.11
C ASP A 162 16.95 8.61 21.16
N ASP A 163 15.97 9.43 20.80
CA ASP A 163 14.91 9.07 19.85
C ASP A 163 15.45 8.87 18.42
N GLN A 164 16.43 9.66 17.97
CA GLN A 164 17.08 9.49 16.64
C GLN A 164 17.85 8.18 16.52
N LEU A 165 18.44 7.69 17.61
CA LEU A 165 19.10 6.38 17.66
C LEU A 165 18.09 5.23 17.51
N ASP A 166 16.95 5.31 18.18
CA ASP A 166 15.87 4.32 18.07
C ASP A 166 15.14 4.38 16.71
N ASP A 167 15.02 5.57 16.12
CA ASP A 167 14.42 5.76 14.79
C ASP A 167 15.33 5.24 13.66
N ILE A 168 16.65 5.40 13.75
CA ILE A 168 17.60 4.81 12.77
C ILE A 168 17.50 3.28 12.74
N ILE A 169 17.32 2.64 13.90
CA ILE A 169 17.14 1.19 14.01
C ILE A 169 15.80 0.75 13.39
N LYS A 170 14.72 1.52 13.59
CA LYS A 170 13.39 1.22 13.00
C LYS A 170 13.31 1.51 11.50
N ILE A 171 14.00 2.53 11.00
CA ILE A 171 14.09 2.85 9.56
C ILE A 171 14.77 1.69 8.80
N SER A 172 15.80 1.08 9.36
CA SER A 172 16.48 -0.10 8.81
C SER A 172 15.53 -1.30 8.63
N GLN A 173 14.63 -1.54 9.59
CA GLN A 173 13.63 -2.60 9.52
C GLN A 173 12.51 -2.28 8.49
N ASN A 174 12.04 -1.03 8.44
CA ASN A 174 11.02 -0.60 7.48
C ASN A 174 11.51 -0.64 6.02
N VAL A 175 12.79 -0.33 5.77
CA VAL A 175 13.40 -0.44 4.42
C VAL A 175 13.47 -1.91 3.97
N THR A 176 13.71 -2.83 4.90
CA THR A 176 13.77 -4.27 4.60
C THR A 176 12.38 -4.84 4.25
N ASP A 177 11.33 -4.38 4.94
CA ASP A 177 9.95 -4.79 4.67
C ASP A 177 9.39 -4.16 3.38
N LEU A 178 9.74 -2.90 3.08
CA LEU A 178 9.43 -2.27 1.78
C LEU A 178 10.09 -2.99 0.61
N ASN A 179 11.34 -3.44 0.78
CA ASN A 179 12.04 -4.25 -0.21
C ASN A 179 11.32 -5.60 -0.44
N SER A 180 10.71 -6.16 0.61
CA SER A 180 9.92 -7.39 0.52
C SER A 180 8.59 -7.18 -0.22
N MET A 181 7.93 -6.04 -0.03
CA MET A 181 6.73 -5.67 -0.80
C MET A 181 7.05 -5.35 -2.27
N MET A 182 8.17 -4.65 -2.55
CA MET A 182 8.61 -4.37 -3.92
C MET A 182 8.90 -5.66 -4.69
N LYS A 183 9.51 -6.66 -4.07
CA LYS A 183 9.72 -7.98 -4.70
C LYS A 183 8.43 -8.67 -5.10
N ILE A 184 7.33 -8.47 -4.37
CA ILE A 184 6.04 -9.06 -4.73
C ILE A 184 5.41 -8.30 -5.90
N MET A 185 5.51 -6.96 -5.93
CA MET A 185 5.13 -6.18 -7.10
C MET A 185 5.99 -6.51 -8.33
N GLU A 186 7.27 -6.78 -8.15
CA GLU A 186 8.18 -7.23 -9.22
C GLU A 186 7.75 -8.58 -9.78
N ILE A 187 7.37 -9.54 -8.93
CA ILE A 187 6.81 -10.84 -9.35
C ILE A 187 5.47 -10.65 -10.08
N GLU A 188 4.60 -9.76 -9.62
CA GLU A 188 3.34 -9.45 -10.31
C GLU A 188 3.58 -8.76 -11.66
N THR A 189 4.60 -7.91 -11.77
CA THR A 189 5.01 -7.27 -13.03
C THR A 189 5.59 -8.31 -13.99
N GLN A 190 6.41 -9.24 -13.50
CA GLN A 190 6.95 -10.36 -14.30
C GLN A 190 5.85 -11.29 -14.81
N LYS A 191 4.87 -11.65 -13.97
CA LYS A 191 3.69 -12.41 -14.42
C LYS A 191 2.84 -11.62 -15.44
N GLY A 192 2.75 -10.31 -15.27
CA GLY A 192 2.15 -9.41 -16.25
C GLY A 192 2.88 -9.46 -17.60
N GLN A 193 4.22 -9.47 -17.58
CA GLN A 193 5.05 -9.59 -18.78
C GLN A 193 4.87 -10.94 -19.48
N GLU A 194 4.80 -12.05 -18.75
CA GLU A 194 4.48 -13.37 -19.32
C GLU A 194 3.11 -13.39 -20.00
N THR A 195 2.12 -12.74 -19.38
CA THR A 195 0.77 -12.60 -19.94
C THR A 195 0.78 -11.77 -21.24
N ILE A 196 1.56 -10.69 -21.28
CA ILE A 196 1.74 -9.86 -22.48
C ILE A 196 2.37 -10.67 -23.61
N ASN A 197 3.40 -11.47 -23.31
CA ASN A 197 4.07 -12.31 -24.31
C ASN A 197 3.10 -13.33 -24.92
N ILE A 198 2.24 -13.97 -24.11
CA ILE A 198 1.23 -14.91 -24.59
C ILE A 198 0.19 -14.20 -25.49
N ILE A 199 -0.21 -12.96 -25.14
CA ILE A 199 -1.11 -12.16 -25.97
C ILE A 199 -0.44 -11.84 -27.31
N GLU A 200 0.83 -11.45 -27.29
CA GLU A 200 1.61 -11.11 -28.49
C GLU A 200 1.78 -12.31 -29.43
N GLU A 201 2.05 -13.50 -28.87
CA GLU A 201 2.07 -14.77 -29.62
C GLU A 201 0.71 -15.09 -30.25
N ASN A 202 -0.38 -14.96 -29.48
CA ASN A 202 -1.74 -15.21 -29.98
C ASN A 202 -2.16 -14.24 -31.08
N VAL A 203 -1.82 -12.96 -30.94
CA VAL A 203 -2.08 -11.93 -31.98
C VAL A 203 -1.27 -12.22 -33.24
N THR A 204 0.00 -12.61 -33.10
CA THR A 204 0.86 -12.98 -34.23
C THR A 204 0.32 -14.21 -34.95
N HIS A 205 -0.14 -15.23 -34.22
CA HIS A 205 -0.75 -16.43 -34.80
C HIS A 205 -2.05 -16.13 -35.53
N ALA A 206 -2.90 -15.26 -34.95
CA ALA A 206 -4.13 -14.82 -35.58
C ALA A 206 -3.87 -14.04 -36.88
N ASP A 207 -2.87 -13.15 -36.90
CA ASP A 207 -2.47 -12.40 -38.10
C ASP A 207 -1.97 -13.33 -39.21
N ASN A 208 -1.17 -14.35 -38.86
CA ASN A 208 -0.68 -15.34 -39.82
C ASN A 208 -1.83 -16.17 -40.41
N LYS A 209 -2.76 -16.65 -39.59
CA LYS A 209 -3.97 -17.36 -40.07
C LYS A 209 -4.84 -16.48 -40.97
N ALA A 210 -4.99 -15.20 -40.63
CA ALA A 210 -5.74 -14.26 -41.45
C ALA A 210 -5.08 -14.06 -42.82
N LYS A 211 -3.74 -13.91 -42.87
CA LYS A 211 -2.98 -13.83 -44.12
C LYS A 211 -3.12 -15.09 -44.97
N GLU A 212 -2.97 -16.27 -44.38
CA GLU A 212 -3.19 -17.54 -45.08
C GLU A 212 -4.62 -17.66 -45.62
N GLY A 213 -5.62 -17.25 -44.84
CA GLY A 213 -7.01 -17.18 -45.27
C GLY A 213 -7.22 -16.24 -46.47
N VAL A 214 -6.61 -15.05 -46.44
CA VAL A 214 -6.63 -14.08 -47.54
C VAL A 214 -5.96 -14.65 -48.79
N ASP A 215 -4.79 -15.27 -48.66
CA ASP A 215 -4.07 -15.87 -49.78
C ASP A 215 -4.85 -17.02 -50.41
N ASN A 216 -5.48 -17.86 -49.60
CA ASN A 216 -6.36 -18.93 -50.05
C ASN A 216 -7.59 -18.40 -50.79
N LEU A 217 -8.22 -17.32 -50.30
CA LEU A 217 -9.33 -16.66 -50.98
C LEU A 217 -8.90 -16.02 -52.30
N LEU A 218 -7.72 -15.40 -52.36
CA LEU A 218 -7.16 -14.85 -53.60
C LEU A 218 -6.85 -15.95 -54.61
N ALA A 219 -6.28 -17.07 -54.17
CA ALA A 219 -6.00 -18.23 -55.01
C ALA A 219 -7.31 -18.84 -55.55
N ALA A 220 -8.30 -19.06 -54.69
CA ALA A 220 -9.62 -19.54 -55.07
C ALA A 220 -10.29 -18.60 -56.09
N ARG A 221 -10.21 -17.28 -55.87
CA ARG A 221 -10.74 -16.27 -56.81
C ARG A 221 -10.03 -16.28 -58.16
N ARG A 222 -8.70 -16.50 -58.19
CA ARG A 222 -7.93 -16.66 -59.44
C ARG A 222 -8.37 -17.90 -60.20
N ILE A 223 -8.51 -19.04 -59.53
CA ILE A 223 -8.97 -20.30 -60.12
C ILE A 223 -10.40 -20.14 -60.67
N GLN A 224 -11.28 -19.46 -59.94
CA GLN A 224 -12.66 -19.23 -60.35
C GLN A 224 -12.77 -18.29 -61.56
N ARG A 225 -11.87 -17.30 -61.68
CA ARG A 225 -11.78 -16.42 -62.87
C ARG A 225 -11.20 -17.12 -64.10
N GLY A 226 -10.27 -18.07 -63.92
CA GLY A 226 -9.67 -18.83 -65.03
C GLY A 226 -10.54 -19.95 -65.61
N LYS A 227 -11.70 -20.24 -65.00
CA LYS A 227 -12.70 -21.20 -65.48
C LYS A 227 -13.89 -20.55 -66.21
N LYS A 228 -13.85 -19.23 -66.42
CA LYS A 228 -14.73 -18.49 -67.33
C LYS A 228 -13.98 -18.18 -68.61
#